data_AF-A0A2H0X021-F1
#
_entry.id   AF-A0A2H0X021-F1
#
_cell.length_a   1.000
_cell.length_b   1.000
_cell.length_c   1.000
_cell.angle_alpha   90.00
_cell.angle_beta   90.00
_cell.angle_gamma   90.00
#
_symmetry.space_group_name_H-M   'P 1'
#
loop_
_entity.id
_entity.type
_entity.pdbx_description
1 polymer ?
#
loop_
_entity_poly.entity_id
_entity_poly.type
_entity_poly.pdbx_seq_one_letter_code
_entity_poly.pdbx_strand_id
1 'polypeptide(L)'
;MYFNKRYARVGSLFQGRYKAVLVDNEMQFLYLTKYIHRNPLDLSDYTSSNLLDYPYSSYRNFASIIHQSWIDPSDIIYRYSKNNAKHTYQNFVEESREITTEIETLDNLTLDWET
;
A
#
# COMPACT_ATOMS: atom_id res chain seq x y z
N MET A 1 -21.54 16.25 10.07
CA MET A 1 -20.73 16.60 8.87
C MET A 1 -19.73 17.71 9.22
N TYR A 2 -18.61 17.39 9.87
CA TYR A 2 -17.62 18.39 10.32
C TYR A 2 -16.77 18.91 9.15
N PHE A 3 -16.22 18.00 8.34
CA PHE A 3 -15.34 18.36 7.22
C PHE A 3 -16.01 19.32 6.23
N ASN A 4 -17.20 18.98 5.71
CA ASN A 4 -17.87 19.84 4.74
C ASN A 4 -18.27 21.20 5.31
N LYS A 5 -18.63 21.29 6.61
CA LYS A 5 -18.88 22.57 7.28
C LYS A 5 -17.60 23.40 7.40
N ARG A 6 -16.49 22.76 7.79
CA ARG A 6 -15.18 23.41 7.93
C ARG A 6 -14.64 23.96 6.60
N TYR A 7 -14.90 23.27 5.49
CA TYR A 7 -14.36 23.62 4.17
C TYR A 7 -15.41 24.15 3.18
N ALA A 8 -16.60 24.53 3.66
CA ALA A 8 -17.70 25.04 2.85
C ALA A 8 -18.04 24.19 1.59
N ARG A 9 -17.99 22.85 1.72
CA ARG A 9 -18.32 21.91 0.64
C ARG A 9 -19.78 21.47 0.70
N VAL A 10 -20.36 21.17 -0.45
CA VAL A 10 -21.70 20.58 -0.60
C VAL A 10 -21.57 19.19 -1.21
N GLY A 11 -22.42 18.24 -0.78
CA GLY A 11 -22.40 16.84 -1.25
C GLY A 11 -21.77 15.85 -0.28
N SER A 12 -21.67 14.57 -0.71
CA SER A 12 -21.03 13.52 0.08
C SER A 12 -19.50 13.64 0.03
N LEU A 13 -18.83 13.43 1.17
CA LEU A 13 -17.36 13.41 1.22
C LEU A 13 -16.81 12.11 0.61
N PHE A 14 -17.52 11.01 0.79
CA PHE A 14 -17.15 9.70 0.30
C PHE A 14 -17.97 9.36 -0.95
N GLN A 15 -17.33 8.73 -1.93
CA GLN A 15 -17.97 8.32 -3.20
C GLN A 15 -18.87 7.08 -3.04
N GLY A 16 -18.85 6.41 -1.89
CA GLY A 16 -19.66 5.23 -1.62
C GLY A 16 -19.27 4.53 -0.33
N ARG A 17 -19.67 3.26 -0.20
CA ARG A 17 -19.20 2.37 0.87
C ARG A 17 -17.74 1.97 0.60
N TYR A 18 -16.97 1.79 1.66
CA TYR A 18 -15.64 1.16 1.56
C TYR A 18 -15.79 -0.31 1.21
N LYS A 19 -14.80 -0.91 0.54
CA LYS A 19 -14.68 -2.36 0.49
C LYS A 19 -13.84 -2.83 1.68
N ALA A 20 -14.16 -4.01 2.19
CA ALA A 20 -13.37 -4.68 3.19
C ALA A 20 -13.13 -6.11 2.73
N VAL A 21 -11.88 -6.55 2.90
CA VAL A 21 -11.50 -7.92 2.59
C VAL A 21 -10.74 -8.49 3.77
N LEU A 22 -11.08 -9.73 4.12
CA LEU A 22 -10.45 -10.43 5.22
C LEU A 22 -9.04 -10.84 4.81
N VAL A 23 -8.07 -10.48 5.65
CA VAL A 23 -6.72 -11.02 5.55
C VAL A 23 -6.67 -12.32 6.35
N ASP A 24 -6.58 -13.45 5.66
CA ASP A 24 -6.65 -14.80 6.22
C ASP A 24 -5.29 -15.50 6.28
N ASN A 25 -4.27 -15.00 5.59
CA ASN A 25 -2.95 -15.62 5.57
C ASN A 25 -1.77 -14.62 5.51
N GLU A 26 -0.59 -15.11 5.86
CA GLU A 26 0.63 -14.28 5.98
C GLU A 26 1.14 -13.78 4.63
N MET A 27 1.02 -14.58 3.55
CA MET A 27 1.45 -14.14 2.22
C MET A 27 0.57 -12.98 1.75
N GLN A 28 -0.74 -13.13 1.85
CA GLN A 28 -1.69 -12.07 1.54
C GLN A 28 -1.42 -10.79 2.35
N PHE A 29 -1.11 -10.91 3.64
CA PHE A 29 -0.74 -9.76 4.46
C PHE A 29 0.50 -9.03 3.92
N LEU A 30 1.57 -9.76 3.55
CA LEU A 30 2.78 -9.17 2.98
C LEU A 30 2.54 -8.55 1.59
N TYR A 31 1.81 -9.22 0.73
CA TYR A 31 1.50 -8.70 -0.61
C TYR A 31 0.60 -7.47 -0.55
N LEU A 32 -0.32 -7.38 0.43
CA LEU A 32 -1.13 -6.19 0.65
C LEU A 32 -0.27 -4.97 0.98
N THR A 33 0.81 -5.12 1.76
CA THR A 33 1.69 -3.99 2.06
C THR A 33 2.47 -3.54 0.82
N LYS A 34 2.90 -4.48 -0.03
CA LYS A 34 3.48 -4.17 -1.36
C LYS A 34 2.51 -3.39 -2.23
N TYR A 35 1.26 -3.86 -2.35
CA TYR A 35 0.21 -3.18 -3.12
C TYR A 35 0.05 -1.73 -2.63
N ILE A 36 -0.20 -1.51 -1.34
CA ILE A 36 -0.39 -0.16 -0.77
C ILE A 36 0.78 0.77 -1.05
N HIS A 37 2.02 0.29 -0.92
CA HIS A 37 3.20 1.12 -1.20
C HIS A 37 3.42 1.38 -2.69
N ARG A 38 2.91 0.53 -3.58
CA ARG A 38 2.98 0.68 -5.03
C ARG A 38 1.86 1.50 -5.64
N ASN A 39 0.73 1.70 -4.94
CA ASN A 39 -0.39 2.53 -5.39
C ASN A 39 0.03 3.88 -6.03
N PRO A 40 1.07 4.61 -5.53
CA PRO A 40 1.50 5.85 -6.16
C PRO A 40 1.97 5.72 -7.63
N LEU A 41 2.42 4.54 -8.06
CA LEU A 41 2.90 4.30 -9.43
C LEU A 41 1.77 4.33 -10.46
N ASP A 42 0.55 4.05 -10.02
CA ASP A 42 -0.64 3.99 -10.89
C ASP A 42 -1.41 5.33 -10.92
N LEU A 43 -0.94 6.34 -10.17
CA LEU A 43 -1.56 7.67 -10.16
C LEU A 43 -1.19 8.43 -11.43
N SER A 44 -2.18 8.76 -12.26
CA SER A 44 -2.00 9.47 -13.53
C SER A 44 -1.20 10.77 -13.42
N ASP A 45 -1.35 11.47 -12.30
CA ASP A 45 -0.77 12.80 -12.07
C ASP A 45 0.57 12.73 -11.31
N TYR A 46 1.01 11.53 -10.95
CA TYR A 46 2.28 11.32 -10.25
C TYR A 46 3.35 10.82 -11.21
N THR A 47 4.38 11.63 -11.44
CA THR A 47 5.37 11.37 -12.47
C THR A 47 6.64 10.69 -11.99
N SER A 48 6.86 10.60 -10.66
CA SER A 48 8.04 9.90 -10.14
C SER A 48 7.79 8.40 -10.12
N SER A 49 8.72 7.66 -10.73
CA SER A 49 8.78 6.21 -10.62
C SER A 49 9.43 5.74 -9.32
N ASN A 50 9.99 6.66 -8.53
CA ASN A 50 10.62 6.36 -7.25
C ASN A 50 9.58 6.48 -6.13
N LEU A 51 9.24 5.35 -5.51
CA LEU A 51 8.27 5.28 -4.41
C LEU A 51 8.66 6.12 -3.19
N LEU A 52 9.95 6.40 -2.99
CA LEU A 52 10.43 7.24 -1.88
C LEU A 52 10.07 8.72 -2.06
N ASP A 53 9.80 9.15 -3.29
CA ASP A 53 9.42 10.53 -3.58
C ASP A 53 7.96 10.81 -3.20
N TYR A 54 7.14 9.77 -2.97
CA TYR A 54 5.72 9.93 -2.66
C TYR A 54 5.54 10.18 -1.16
N PRO A 55 5.19 11.40 -0.73
CA PRO A 55 5.26 11.75 0.67
C PRO A 55 4.11 11.20 1.50
N TYR A 56 3.00 10.80 0.85
CA TYR A 56 1.75 10.39 1.49
C TYR A 56 1.65 8.87 1.68
N SER A 57 2.78 8.19 1.87
CA SER A 57 2.84 6.79 2.27
C SER A 57 3.82 6.60 3.44
N SER A 58 3.66 5.49 4.16
CA SER A 58 4.63 5.07 5.18
C SER A 58 5.86 4.38 4.59
N TYR A 59 6.01 4.28 3.26
CA TYR A 59 7.11 3.53 2.63
C TYR A 59 8.49 4.05 3.06
N ARG A 60 8.64 5.36 3.28
CA ARG A 60 9.87 5.96 3.81
C ARG A 60 10.23 5.49 5.23
N ASN A 61 9.24 5.09 6.04
CA ASN A 61 9.48 4.46 7.34
C ASN A 61 10.06 3.05 7.16
N PHE A 62 9.53 2.27 6.20
CA PHE A 62 10.05 0.95 5.85
C PHE A 62 11.46 1.03 5.25
N ALA A 63 11.76 2.12 4.55
CA ALA A 63 13.07 2.45 4.02
C ALA A 63 14.05 3.00 5.08
N SER A 64 13.63 3.14 6.35
CA SER A 64 14.42 3.75 7.42
C SER A 64 14.91 5.18 7.14
N ILE A 65 14.23 5.91 6.25
CA ILE A 65 14.54 7.31 5.90
C ILE A 65 13.91 8.28 6.90
N ILE A 66 12.69 7.98 7.33
CA ILE A 66 11.97 8.76 8.33
C ILE A 66 11.52 7.86 9.47
N HIS A 67 11.37 8.45 10.65
CA HIS A 67 10.82 7.78 11.82
C HIS A 67 9.64 8.58 12.36
N GLN A 68 8.53 7.90 12.58
CA GLN A 68 7.32 8.46 13.19
C GLN A 68 6.90 7.52 14.31
N SER A 69 6.65 8.06 15.49
CA SER A 69 6.38 7.26 16.70
C SER A 69 5.15 6.36 16.61
N TRP A 70 4.23 6.65 15.68
CA TRP A 70 3.00 5.90 15.45
C TRP A 70 3.08 4.85 14.33
N ILE A 71 4.25 4.67 13.70
CA ILE A 71 4.47 3.67 12.66
C ILE A 71 5.57 2.71 13.11
N ASP A 72 5.26 1.43 13.13
CA ASP A 72 6.21 0.36 13.41
C ASP A 72 6.35 -0.58 12.20
N PRO A 73 7.44 -0.46 11.42
CA PRO A 73 7.71 -1.36 10.29
C PRO A 73 8.23 -2.74 10.70
N SER A 74 8.64 -2.92 11.97
CA SER A 74 9.49 -4.04 12.39
C SER A 74 8.83 -5.41 12.19
N ASP A 75 7.54 -5.55 12.51
CA ASP A 75 6.80 -6.81 12.37
C ASP A 75 6.73 -7.26 10.90
N ILE A 76 6.41 -6.37 9.97
CA ILE A 76 6.33 -6.67 8.54
C ILE A 76 7.72 -6.99 7.96
N ILE A 77 8.73 -6.18 8.30
CA ILE A 77 10.13 -6.41 7.87
C ILE A 77 10.61 -7.76 8.39
N TYR A 78 10.31 -8.09 9.64
CA TYR A 78 10.64 -9.37 10.26
C TYR A 78 9.96 -10.54 9.53
N ARG A 79 8.63 -10.48 9.34
CA ARG A 79 7.86 -11.53 8.62
C ARG A 79 8.40 -11.77 7.21
N TYR A 80 8.72 -10.69 6.50
CA TYR A 80 9.31 -10.80 5.17
C TYR A 80 10.69 -11.47 5.21
N SER A 81 11.60 -10.98 6.05
CA SER A 81 12.98 -11.49 6.14
C SER A 81 13.05 -12.94 6.61
N LYS A 82 12.14 -13.37 7.49
CA LYS A 82 12.02 -14.77 7.95
C LYS A 82 11.85 -15.74 6.79
N ASN A 83 11.07 -15.35 5.77
CA ASN A 83 10.79 -16.20 4.60
C ASN A 83 11.75 -15.91 3.43
N ASN A 84 12.48 -14.78 3.45
CA ASN A 84 13.31 -14.29 2.34
C ASN A 84 14.66 -13.73 2.81
N ALA A 85 15.53 -14.59 3.36
CA ALA A 85 16.80 -14.19 3.98
C ALA A 85 17.78 -13.42 3.06
N LYS A 86 17.62 -13.49 1.73
CA LYS A 86 18.51 -12.85 0.76
C LYS A 86 18.01 -11.50 0.23
N HIS A 87 16.76 -11.15 0.51
CA HIS A 87 16.12 -9.96 -0.05
C HIS A 87 15.66 -9.04 1.08
N THR A 88 15.72 -7.73 0.85
CA THR A 88 15.13 -6.76 1.76
C THR A 88 13.67 -6.52 1.43
N TYR A 89 12.91 -5.95 2.37
CA TYR A 89 11.54 -5.52 2.10
C TYR A 89 11.45 -4.52 0.94
N GLN A 90 12.41 -3.60 0.82
CA GLN A 90 12.48 -2.66 -0.31
C GLN A 90 12.61 -3.40 -1.64
N ASN A 91 13.48 -4.42 -1.70
CA ASN A 91 13.60 -5.24 -2.91
C ASN A 91 12.27 -5.91 -3.28
N PHE A 92 11.50 -6.39 -2.30
CA PHE A 92 10.19 -6.98 -2.53
C PHE A 92 9.17 -5.99 -3.09
N VAL A 93 9.14 -4.78 -2.55
CA VAL A 93 8.21 -3.73 -3.00
C VAL A 93 8.58 -3.23 -4.40
N GLU A 94 9.87 -3.05 -4.68
CA GLU A 94 10.37 -2.48 -5.94
C GLU A 94 10.59 -3.53 -7.04
N GLU A 95 10.46 -4.82 -6.73
CA GLU A 95 10.55 -5.89 -7.71
C GLU A 95 9.42 -5.80 -8.75
N SER A 96 9.83 -5.70 -10.02
CA SER A 96 8.97 -5.54 -11.19
C SER A 96 8.36 -6.85 -11.72
N ARG A 97 8.58 -8.00 -11.07
CA ARG A 97 8.03 -9.29 -11.52
C ARG A 97 6.51 -9.19 -11.69
N GLU A 98 6.04 -9.87 -12.72
CA GLU A 98 4.70 -9.71 -13.26
C GLU A 98 3.63 -9.88 -12.19
N ILE A 99 2.81 -8.82 -12.12
CA ILE A 99 1.60 -8.70 -11.35
C ILE A 99 0.61 -9.86 -11.67
N THR A 100 0.75 -10.58 -12.79
CA THR A 100 -0.18 -11.61 -13.25
C THR A 100 -0.35 -12.78 -12.26
N THR A 101 0.70 -13.19 -11.54
CA THR A 101 0.58 -14.19 -10.45
C THR A 101 0.14 -13.56 -9.13
N GLU A 102 0.42 -12.27 -8.94
CA GLU A 102 0.03 -11.47 -7.75
C GLU A 102 -1.47 -11.13 -7.79
N ILE A 103 -2.02 -10.87 -8.98
CA ILE A 103 -3.43 -10.62 -9.27
C ILE A 103 -4.24 -11.90 -9.10
N GLU A 104 -3.82 -13.09 -9.54
CA GLU A 104 -4.59 -14.30 -9.23
C GLU A 104 -4.69 -14.58 -7.71
N THR A 105 -3.66 -14.22 -6.94
CA THR A 105 -3.71 -14.26 -5.45
C THR A 105 -4.45 -13.08 -4.81
N LEU A 106 -4.64 -11.97 -5.53
CA LEU A 106 -5.21 -10.72 -5.02
C LEU A 106 -6.48 -10.27 -5.78
N ASP A 107 -7.02 -11.08 -6.70
CA ASP A 107 -8.13 -10.71 -7.60
C ASP A 107 -9.42 -10.51 -6.82
N ASN A 108 -9.52 -11.19 -5.67
CA ASN A 108 -10.59 -11.00 -4.70
C ASN A 108 -10.29 -9.91 -3.65
N LEU A 109 -9.18 -9.18 -3.78
CA LEU A 109 -8.53 -8.38 -2.73
C LEU A 109 -8.14 -6.96 -3.13
N THR A 110 -7.94 -6.67 -4.42
CA THR A 110 -7.67 -5.31 -4.89
C THR A 110 -8.96 -4.49 -4.91
N LEU A 111 -8.83 -3.20 -4.61
CA LEU A 111 -9.99 -2.29 -4.53
C LEU A 111 -10.43 -1.80 -5.91
N ASP A 112 -9.64 -2.08 -6.95
CA ASP A 112 -9.83 -1.61 -8.31
C ASP A 112 -10.86 -2.52 -8.99
N TRP A 113 -11.98 -1.94 -9.43
CA TRP A 113 -13.18 -2.67 -9.86
C TRP A 113 -13.02 -3.29 -11.26
N GLU A 114 -13.65 -4.46 -11.44
CA GLU A 114 -14.32 -4.80 -12.71
C GLU A 114 -15.31 -3.67 -13.06
N THR A 115 -15.12 -3.03 -14.21
CA THR A 115 -16.13 -2.17 -14.86
C THR A 115 -17.24 -3.00 -15.49
#